data_AF-A0A7W2IDY8-F1
#
_entry.id   AF-A0A7W2IDY8-F1
#
_cell.length_a   1.000
_cell.length_b   1.000
_cell.length_c   1.000
_cell.angle_alpha   90.00
_cell.angle_beta   90.00
_cell.angle_gamma   90.00
#
_symmetry.space_group_name_H-M   'P 1'
#
loop_
_entity.id
_entity.type
_entity.pdbx_description
1 polymer ?
#
loop_
_entity_poly.entity_id
_entity_poly.type
_entity_poly.pdbx_seq_one_letter_code
_entity_poly.pdbx_strand_id
1 'polypeptide(L)'
;MKLLPSCLATLLLVSSAAAFSEPVKTREEAAQLAIHAIRKFDLTTLKDECVAIAVIEKPSYFEIVVRERHTRDCGGTPETGPRLFNIRVKKQDGRLTSDVYDGISYMPVDHQPGQKKQAGP
;
A
#
# COMPACT_ATOMS: atom_id res chain seq x y z
N MET A 1 37.77 -25.22 -48.13
CA MET A 1 36.49 -25.40 -47.41
C MET A 1 36.55 -24.58 -46.13
N LYS A 2 35.46 -23.87 -45.84
CA LYS A 2 35.30 -22.86 -44.77
C LYS A 2 35.11 -23.49 -43.39
N LEU A 3 35.15 -22.61 -42.38
CA LEU A 3 34.50 -22.60 -41.05
C LEU A 3 35.40 -22.90 -39.86
N LEU A 4 35.42 -22.12 -38.78
CA LEU A 4 35.26 -20.69 -38.47
C LEU A 4 35.73 -20.57 -36.99
N PRO A 5 36.09 -19.39 -36.49
CA PRO A 5 36.77 -19.20 -35.20
C PRO A 5 35.83 -18.79 -34.05
N SER A 6 36.40 -18.82 -32.84
CA SER A 6 36.24 -17.84 -31.75
C SER A 6 34.91 -17.74 -30.99
N CYS A 7 35.04 -17.97 -29.67
CA CYS A 7 34.43 -17.26 -28.54
C CYS A 7 32.96 -16.83 -28.63
N LEU A 8 32.07 -17.58 -27.96
CA LEU A 8 30.81 -17.01 -27.44
C LEU A 8 30.53 -17.59 -26.04
N ALA A 9 31.22 -17.08 -25.03
CA ALA A 9 30.80 -17.18 -23.63
C ALA A 9 29.82 -16.02 -23.37
N THR A 10 28.53 -16.29 -23.47
CA THR A 10 27.46 -15.30 -23.26
C THR A 10 27.29 -15.05 -21.76
N LEU A 11 27.92 -13.99 -21.25
CA LEU A 11 27.75 -13.53 -19.87
C LEU A 11 26.37 -12.86 -19.74
N LEU A 12 25.39 -13.54 -19.15
CA LEU A 12 24.08 -12.97 -18.81
C LEU A 12 24.24 -12.02 -17.61
N LEU A 13 24.40 -10.73 -17.89
CA LEU A 13 24.25 -9.66 -16.90
C LEU A 13 22.78 -9.58 -16.47
N VAL A 14 22.44 -10.22 -15.34
CA VAL A 14 21.16 -10.04 -14.65
C VAL A 14 21.20 -8.66 -13.99
N SER A 15 20.65 -7.67 -14.69
CA SER A 15 20.41 -6.34 -14.14
C SER A 15 19.28 -6.42 -13.11
N SER A 16 19.60 -6.56 -11.83
CA SER A 16 18.63 -6.40 -10.76
C SER A 16 18.21 -4.92 -10.72
N ALA A 17 17.12 -4.57 -11.41
CA ALA A 17 16.49 -3.27 -11.26
C ALA A 17 16.00 -3.15 -9.82
N ALA A 18 16.75 -2.41 -8.99
CA ALA A 18 16.25 -1.97 -7.70
C ALA A 18 15.04 -1.07 -8.01
N ALA A 19 13.83 -1.59 -7.79
CA ALA A 19 12.59 -0.84 -7.90
C ALA A 19 12.57 0.21 -6.79
N PHE A 20 13.24 1.34 -7.01
CA PHE A 20 13.08 2.52 -6.19
C PHE A 20 11.71 3.10 -6.48
N SER A 21 10.78 2.93 -5.54
CA SER A 21 9.53 3.66 -5.56
C SER A 21 9.83 5.15 -5.43
N GLU A 22 9.20 5.98 -6.27
CA GLU A 22 9.36 7.42 -6.20
C GLU A 22 8.83 7.98 -4.87
N PRO A 23 9.42 9.07 -4.35
CA PRO A 23 8.89 9.75 -3.18
C PRO A 23 7.46 10.27 -3.41
N VAL A 24 6.61 10.10 -2.41
CA VAL A 24 5.23 10.60 -2.39
C VAL A 24 5.24 12.04 -1.90
N LYS A 25 4.76 12.97 -2.72
CA LYS A 25 4.87 14.42 -2.51
C LYS A 25 3.54 15.07 -2.19
N THR A 26 2.43 14.49 -2.65
CA THR A 26 1.10 15.11 -2.55
C THR A 26 0.12 14.28 -1.72
N ARG A 27 -0.95 14.94 -1.26
CA ARG A 27 -2.03 14.28 -0.53
C ARG A 27 -2.80 13.33 -1.45
N GLU A 28 -2.93 13.71 -2.70
CA GLU A 28 -3.62 12.97 -3.75
C GLU A 28 -2.90 11.68 -4.09
N GLU A 29 -1.57 11.71 -4.27
CA GLU A 29 -0.75 10.51 -4.46
C GLU A 29 -0.87 9.55 -3.26
N ALA A 30 -0.81 10.09 -2.04
CA ALA A 30 -0.95 9.30 -0.82
C ALA A 30 -2.34 8.66 -0.71
N ALA A 31 -3.41 9.41 -1.05
CA ALA A 31 -4.77 8.89 -1.07
C ALA A 31 -4.93 7.76 -2.09
N GLN A 32 -4.38 7.92 -3.30
CA GLN A 32 -4.43 6.88 -4.34
C GLN A 32 -3.71 5.60 -3.92
N LEU A 33 -2.52 5.71 -3.33
CA LEU A 33 -1.79 4.57 -2.79
C LEU A 33 -2.58 3.84 -1.70
N ALA A 34 -3.20 4.59 -0.79
CA ALA A 34 -4.03 4.02 0.26
C ALA A 34 -5.27 3.32 -0.29
N ILE A 35 -6.01 3.94 -1.22
CA ILE A 35 -7.18 3.32 -1.88
C ILE A 35 -6.78 2.04 -2.61
N HIS A 36 -5.67 2.06 -3.35
CA HIS A 36 -5.16 0.88 -4.03
C HIS A 36 -4.85 -0.24 -3.03
N ALA A 37 -4.23 0.08 -1.90
CA ALA A 37 -3.90 -0.91 -0.88
C ALA A 37 -5.14 -1.46 -0.17
N ILE A 38 -6.13 -0.62 0.16
CA ILE A 38 -7.39 -1.05 0.76
C ILE A 38 -8.04 -2.14 -0.11
N ARG A 39 -8.12 -1.91 -1.42
CA ARG A 39 -8.68 -2.87 -2.39
C ARG A 39 -7.80 -4.08 -2.60
N LYS A 40 -6.48 -3.88 -2.74
CA LYS A 40 -5.54 -4.97 -3.06
C LYS A 40 -5.42 -5.99 -1.93
N PHE A 41 -5.52 -5.53 -0.69
CA PHE A 41 -5.31 -6.35 0.50
C PHE A 41 -6.61 -6.57 1.32
N ASP A 42 -7.77 -6.21 0.75
CA ASP A 42 -9.09 -6.38 1.36
C ASP A 42 -9.15 -5.89 2.82
N LEU A 43 -8.64 -4.67 3.06
CA LEU A 43 -8.51 -4.12 4.43
C LEU A 43 -9.85 -3.79 5.09
N THR A 44 -10.94 -3.81 4.33
CA THR A 44 -12.31 -3.69 4.82
C THR A 44 -13.24 -4.48 3.91
N THR A 45 -14.36 -4.94 4.46
CA THR A 45 -15.45 -5.57 3.71
C THR A 45 -16.46 -4.57 3.17
N LEU A 46 -16.31 -3.28 3.50
CA LEU A 46 -17.19 -2.23 2.98
C LEU A 46 -16.94 -1.99 1.50
N LYS A 47 -18.00 -1.63 0.77
CA LYS A 47 -17.89 -1.16 -0.61
C LYS A 47 -17.19 0.20 -0.64
N ASP A 48 -16.56 0.52 -1.77
CA ASP A 48 -15.85 1.78 -1.95
C ASP A 48 -16.74 3.01 -1.69
N GLU A 49 -18.01 3.01 -2.10
CA GLU A 49 -18.94 4.11 -1.84
C GLU A 49 -19.23 4.33 -0.34
N CYS A 50 -18.99 3.30 0.48
CA CYS A 50 -19.18 3.29 1.93
C CYS A 50 -17.89 3.61 2.68
N VAL A 51 -16.80 3.94 2.00
CA VAL A 51 -15.54 4.36 2.62
C VAL A 51 -15.36 5.87 2.44
N ALA A 52 -15.04 6.54 3.54
CA ALA A 52 -14.63 7.93 3.58
C ALA A 52 -13.17 8.02 4.01
N ILE A 53 -12.40 8.88 3.36
CA ILE A 53 -10.97 9.04 3.61
C ILE A 53 -10.66 10.51 3.87
N ALA A 54 -9.86 10.77 4.90
CA ALA A 54 -9.25 12.07 5.14
C ALA A 54 -7.72 11.94 5.13
N VAL A 55 -7.04 12.91 4.51
CA VAL A 55 -5.57 12.93 4.42
C VAL A 55 -5.02 14.02 5.32
N ILE A 56 -4.20 13.63 6.29
CA ILE A 56 -3.49 14.51 7.19
C ILE A 56 -2.01 14.46 6.84
N GLU A 57 -1.44 15.60 6.53
CA GLU A 57 -0.02 15.68 6.21
C GLU A 57 0.83 15.77 7.48
N LYS A 58 1.88 14.94 7.54
CA LYS A 58 2.91 14.96 8.60
C LYS A 58 4.29 15.18 7.95
N PRO A 59 5.33 15.51 8.75
CA PRO A 59 6.65 15.78 8.20
C PRO A 59 7.25 14.63 7.37
N SER A 60 7.11 13.37 7.82
CA SER A 60 7.74 12.21 7.18
C SER A 60 6.76 11.22 6.51
N TYR A 61 5.45 11.43 6.69
CA TYR A 61 4.41 10.58 6.13
C TYR A 61 3.10 11.35 5.91
N PHE A 62 2.19 10.77 5.14
CA PHE A 62 0.79 11.16 5.14
C PHE A 62 0.01 10.16 5.99
N GLU A 63 -0.86 10.65 6.86
CA GLU A 63 -1.80 9.84 7.62
C GLU A 63 -3.16 9.86 6.93
N ILE A 64 -3.68 8.69 6.62
CA ILE A 64 -4.91 8.46 5.90
C ILE A 64 -5.89 7.89 6.93
N VAL A 65 -6.89 8.68 7.31
CA VAL A 65 -7.93 8.24 8.25
C VAL A 65 -9.06 7.63 7.44
N VAL A 66 -9.32 6.34 7.65
CA VAL A 66 -10.35 5.59 6.94
C VAL A 66 -11.56 5.41 7.86
N ARG A 67 -12.73 5.82 7.37
CA ARG A 67 -14.00 5.80 8.10
C ARG A 67 -15.06 5.16 7.24
N GLU A 68 -16.08 4.62 7.89
CA GLU A 68 -17.33 4.32 7.20
C GLU A 68 -18.00 5.65 6.80
N ARG A 69 -18.40 5.76 5.53
CA ARG A 69 -19.30 6.81 5.08
C ARG A 69 -20.71 6.40 5.49
N HIS A 70 -21.14 6.86 6.66
CA HIS A 70 -22.41 6.48 7.27
C HIS A 70 -23.60 7.15 6.55
N THR A 71 -23.96 6.64 5.38
CA THR A 71 -25.16 7.04 4.63
C THR A 71 -26.26 6.00 4.80
N ARG A 72 -27.46 6.31 4.33
CA ARG A 72 -28.59 5.37 4.30
C ARG A 72 -28.24 4.02 3.66
N ASP A 73 -27.41 4.02 2.63
CA ASP A 73 -27.02 2.81 1.88
C ASP A 73 -25.77 2.12 2.47
N CYS A 74 -25.10 2.76 3.43
CA CYS A 74 -23.79 2.35 3.96
C CYS A 74 -23.74 2.21 5.49
N GLY A 75 -24.88 2.26 6.20
CA GLY A 75 -24.92 1.97 7.64
C GLY A 75 -25.92 2.79 8.45
N GLY A 76 -26.45 3.90 7.95
CA GLY A 76 -27.48 4.66 8.68
C GLY A 76 -27.39 6.18 8.57
N THR A 77 -27.66 6.87 9.68
CA THR A 77 -27.84 8.33 9.75
C THR A 77 -26.52 9.08 9.52
N PRO A 78 -26.46 10.11 8.66
CA PRO A 78 -25.24 10.88 8.41
C PRO A 78 -24.54 11.43 9.69
N GLU A 79 -23.25 11.76 9.56
CA GLU A 79 -22.41 12.52 10.51
C GLU A 79 -21.64 11.74 11.60
N THR A 80 -21.86 10.43 11.81
CA THR A 80 -21.22 9.68 12.94
C THR A 80 -20.42 8.44 12.52
N GLY A 81 -20.01 8.36 11.25
CA GLY A 81 -19.35 7.18 10.72
C GLY A 81 -18.14 6.71 11.54
N PRO A 82 -18.16 5.45 12.04
CA PRO A 82 -17.09 4.95 12.87
C PRO A 82 -15.76 4.97 12.12
N ARG A 83 -14.70 5.19 12.89
CA ARG A 83 -13.35 4.98 12.39
C ARG A 83 -13.15 3.49 12.14
N LEU A 84 -12.61 3.16 10.96
CA LEU A 84 -12.23 1.79 10.63
C LEU A 84 -10.77 1.57 11.02
N PHE A 85 -9.85 2.32 10.42
CA PHE A 85 -8.41 2.25 10.65
C PHE A 85 -7.70 3.46 10.05
N ASN A 86 -6.39 3.56 10.26
CA ASN A 86 -5.52 4.52 9.59
C ASN A 86 -4.49 3.80 8.73
N ILE A 87 -4.05 4.46 7.66
CA ILE A 87 -2.87 4.08 6.88
C ILE A 87 -1.84 5.21 6.97
N ARG A 88 -0.57 4.87 7.15
CA ARG A 88 0.55 5.81 6.98
C ARG A 88 1.25 5.52 5.66
N VAL A 89 1.38 6.56 4.84
CA VAL A 89 2.14 6.53 3.58
C VAL A 89 3.45 7.27 3.81
N LYS A 90 4.57 6.55 3.82
CA LYS A 90 5.89 7.16 4.03
C LYS A 90 6.25 8.03 2.82
N LYS A 91 6.57 9.31 3.04
CA LYS A 91 6.88 10.26 1.95
C LYS A 91 8.10 9.86 1.13
N GLN A 92 9.09 9.22 1.76
CA GLN A 92 10.35 8.87 1.13
C GLN A 92 10.21 7.84 0.01
N ASP A 93 9.35 6.84 0.19
CA ASP A 93 9.37 5.61 -0.61
C ASP A 93 7.96 4.98 -0.80
N GLY A 94 6.90 5.64 -0.36
CA GLY A 94 5.52 5.16 -0.51
C GLY A 94 5.16 3.95 0.37
N ARG A 95 6.04 3.49 1.27
CA ARG A 95 5.74 2.34 2.13
C ARG A 95 4.50 2.59 2.99
N LEU A 96 3.67 1.56 3.08
CA LEU A 96 2.38 1.59 3.76
C LEU A 96 2.42 0.81 5.07
N THR A 97 1.99 1.44 6.15
CA THR A 97 1.65 0.74 7.40
C THR A 97 0.24 1.08 7.84
N SER A 98 -0.44 0.17 8.53
CA SER A 98 -1.82 0.36 9.01
C SER A 98 -2.02 -0.26 10.37
N ASP A 99 -2.95 0.30 11.13
CA ASP A 99 -3.44 -0.24 12.39
C ASP A 99 -4.77 -1.01 12.25
N VAL A 100 -5.08 -1.48 11.03
CA VAL A 100 -6.30 -2.23 10.71
C VAL A 100 -6.54 -3.49 11.56
N TYR A 101 -5.49 -4.07 12.14
CA TYR A 101 -5.58 -5.35 12.85
C TYR A 101 -6.02 -5.23 14.32
N ASP A 102 -5.42 -4.30 15.07
CA ASP A 102 -5.67 -4.11 16.51
C ASP A 102 -6.13 -2.69 16.86
N GLY A 103 -6.22 -1.79 15.88
CA GLY A 103 -6.59 -0.39 16.04
C GLY A 103 -5.52 0.49 16.71
N ILE A 104 -4.34 -0.04 17.01
CA ILE A 104 -3.31 0.62 17.82
C ILE A 104 -1.93 0.56 17.14
N SER A 105 -1.53 -0.61 16.66
CA SER A 105 -0.18 -0.90 16.17
C SER A 105 -0.09 -0.78 14.66
N TYR A 106 0.84 0.03 14.17
CA TYR A 106 1.08 0.19 12.73
C TYR A 106 1.97 -0.93 12.19
N MET A 107 1.40 -1.83 11.40
CA MET A 107 2.09 -2.94 10.73
C MET A 107 2.13 -2.75 9.22
N PRO A 108 3.12 -3.28 8.49
CA PRO A 108 3.14 -3.21 7.02
C PRO A 108 1.87 -3.78 6.39
N VAL A 109 1.28 -3.07 5.44
CA VAL A 109 0.00 -3.46 4.80
C VAL A 109 0.17 -4.67 3.88
N ASP A 110 1.37 -4.86 3.34
CA ASP A 110 1.73 -6.04 2.53
C ASP A 110 2.01 -7.30 3.37
N HIS A 111 2.01 -7.18 4.70
CA HIS A 111 2.13 -8.31 5.61
C HIS A 111 0.73 -8.74 6.05
N GLN A 112 0.18 -9.78 5.40
CA GLN A 112 -0.94 -10.51 6.00
C GLN A 112 -0.49 -11.13 7.33
N PRO A 113 -1.23 -10.96 8.45
CA PRO A 113 -1.01 -11.75 9.67
C PRO A 113 -1.33 -13.22 9.36
N GLY A 114 -0.34 -13.97 8.89
CA GLY A 114 -0.50 -15.38 8.50
C GLY A 114 0.44 -15.89 7.42
N GLN A 115 1.06 -15.00 6.63
CA GLN A 115 2.06 -15.41 5.64
C GLN A 115 3.43 -15.51 6.34
N LYS A 116 3.80 -16.71 6.79
CA LYS A 116 5.18 -17.02 7.16
C LYS A 116 6.09 -16.56 6.02
N LYS A 117 7.01 -15.64 6.31
CA LYS A 117 8.15 -15.35 5.42
C LYS A 117 8.75 -16.69 5.00
N GLN A 118 8.57 -17.08 3.74
CA GLN A 118 9.47 -18.02 3.12
C GLN A 118 10.81 -17.30 3.03
N ALA A 119 11.66 -17.59 4.01
CA ALA A 119 13.08 -17.32 3.90
C ALA A 119 13.57 -18.06 2.65
N GLY A 120 14.02 -17.30 1.66
CA GLY A 120 14.69 -17.85 0.50
C GLY A 120 16.00 -18.53 0.90
N PRO A 121 16.48 -19.49 0.09
CA PRO A 121 17.73 -20.22 0.32
C PRO A 121 18.97 -19.32 0.30
#